data_AF-A0A924SJC7-F1
#
_entry.id   AF-A0A924SJC7-F1
#
_cell.length_a   1.000
_cell.length_b   1.000
_cell.length_c   1.000
_cell.angle_alpha   90.00
_cell.angle_beta   90.00
_cell.angle_gamma   90.00
#
_symmetry.space_group_name_H-M   'P 1'
#
loop_
_entity.id
_entity.type
_entity.pdbx_description
1 polymer ?
#
loop_
_entity_poly.entity_id
_entity_poly.type
_entity_poly.pdbx_seq_one_letter_code
_entity_poly.pdbx_strand_id
1 'polypeptide(L)'
;MPSRVRTMAPHVVDTHEARVASHEAPLVLRLEQALSTLPDAERTAVMASIGFQGGSVGAAMELGLEVDDADAVTRNGLQLLRAALADLDAHGAPLT
;
A
#
# COMPACT_ATOMS: atom_id res chain seq x y z
N MET A 1 -5.43 38.69 22.22
CA MET A 1 -4.26 38.50 21.33
C MET A 1 -4.76 38.24 19.92
N PRO A 2 -4.25 38.92 18.88
CA PRO A 2 -4.72 38.66 17.52
C PRO A 2 -4.21 37.30 17.02
N SER A 3 -5.10 36.53 16.41
CA SER A 3 -4.84 35.22 15.80
C SER A 3 -3.80 35.33 14.69
N ARG A 4 -2.81 34.43 14.68
CA ARG A 4 -1.74 34.32 13.66
C ARG A 4 -2.10 33.39 12.50
N VAL A 5 -3.38 33.08 12.29
CA VAL A 5 -3.80 32.21 11.19
C VAL A 5 -3.66 32.99 9.88
N ARG A 6 -2.58 32.73 9.13
CA ARG A 6 -2.45 33.17 7.74
C ARG A 6 -3.17 32.15 6.86
N THR A 7 -4.21 32.59 6.16
CA THR A 7 -4.84 31.83 5.08
C THR A 7 -3.78 31.54 4.01
N MET A 8 -3.56 30.26 3.70
CA MET A 8 -2.65 29.87 2.61
C MET A 8 -3.19 30.40 1.28
N ALA A 9 -2.29 30.88 0.42
CA ALA A 9 -2.67 31.37 -0.90
C ALA A 9 -3.13 30.18 -1.78
N PRO A 10 -4.14 30.36 -2.65
CA PRO A 10 -4.75 29.26 -3.41
C PRO A 10 -3.77 28.45 -4.27
N HIS A 11 -2.63 29.03 -4.65
CA HIS A 11 -1.59 28.37 -5.44
C HIS A 11 -0.67 27.44 -4.63
N VAL A 12 -0.82 27.40 -3.30
CA VAL A 12 -0.07 26.50 -2.41
C VAL A 12 -0.83 25.17 -2.23
N VAL A 13 -2.09 25.11 -2.67
CA VAL A 13 -2.90 23.88 -2.69
C VAL A 13 -2.74 23.24 -4.06
N ASP A 14 -2.03 22.11 -4.07
CA ASP A 14 -1.95 21.13 -5.16
C ASP A 14 -1.45 21.60 -6.53
N THR A 15 -0.13 21.51 -6.70
CA THR A 15 0.45 21.07 -7.96
C THR A 15 1.06 19.68 -7.78
N HIS A 16 0.28 18.70 -7.31
CA HIS A 16 0.58 17.33 -7.68
C HIS A 16 0.00 17.14 -9.08
N GLU A 17 0.84 17.27 -10.11
CA GLU A 17 0.43 16.84 -11.44
C GLU A 17 0.01 15.37 -11.33
N ALA A 18 -1.28 15.11 -11.55
CA ALA A 18 -1.81 13.77 -11.78
C ALA A 18 -1.29 13.28 -13.14
N ARG A 19 0.01 13.01 -13.21
CA ARG A 19 0.69 12.55 -14.42
C ARG A 19 0.98 11.07 -14.33
N VAL A 20 -0.09 10.33 -14.10
CA VAL A 20 -0.08 8.88 -14.11
C VAL A 20 -1.42 8.45 -14.65
N ALA A 21 -1.53 8.14 -15.94
CA ALA A 21 -2.84 7.76 -16.48
C ALA A 21 -2.82 6.71 -17.60
N SER A 22 -1.70 6.07 -17.90
CA SER A 22 -1.71 5.03 -18.95
C SER A 22 -1.04 3.71 -18.53
N HIS A 23 0.18 3.76 -17.98
CA HIS A 23 0.92 2.54 -17.64
C HIS A 23 0.68 2.04 -16.21
N GLU A 24 0.33 2.91 -15.27
CA GLU A 24 0.14 2.50 -13.87
C GLU A 24 -1.27 2.00 -13.58
N ALA A 25 -2.30 2.41 -14.34
CA ALA A 25 -3.66 1.91 -14.13
C ALA A 25 -3.78 0.38 -14.31
N PRO A 26 -3.14 -0.24 -15.33
CA PRO A 26 -3.04 -1.69 -15.42
C PRO A 26 -2.26 -2.35 -14.28
N LEU A 27 -1.19 -1.70 -13.79
CA LEU A 27 -0.39 -2.17 -12.67
C LEU A 27 -1.17 -2.20 -11.36
N VAL A 28 -1.89 -1.11 -11.06
CA VAL A 28 -2.76 -1.00 -9.89
C VAL A 28 -3.84 -2.07 -9.92
N LEU A 29 -4.50 -2.26 -11.07
CA LEU A 29 -5.51 -3.30 -11.22
C LEU A 29 -4.96 -4.70 -10.94
N ARG A 30 -3.73 -5.01 -11.39
CA ARG A 30 -3.09 -6.30 -11.11
C ARG A 30 -2.69 -6.45 -9.65
N LEU A 31 -2.21 -5.38 -9.02
CA LEU A 31 -1.92 -5.37 -7.59
C LEU A 31 -3.21 -5.63 -6.78
N GLU A 32 -4.32 -4.99 -7.13
CA GLU A 32 -5.62 -5.20 -6.50
C GLU A 32 -6.10 -6.65 -6.68
N GLN A 33 -5.96 -7.20 -7.89
CA GLN A 33 -6.28 -8.61 -8.16
C GLN A 33 -5.41 -9.55 -7.32
N ALA A 34 -4.09 -9.35 -7.30
CA ALA A 34 -3.18 -10.17 -6.49
C ALA A 34 -3.55 -10.09 -5.01
N LEU A 35 -3.73 -8.89 -4.46
CA LEU A 35 -4.19 -8.67 -3.08
C LEU A 35 -5.51 -9.37 -2.79
N SER A 36 -6.46 -9.38 -3.73
CA SER A 36 -7.75 -10.06 -3.53
C SER A 36 -7.64 -11.58 -3.35
N THR A 37 -6.54 -12.19 -3.83
CA THR A 37 -6.28 -13.64 -3.71
C THR A 37 -5.54 -14.03 -2.43
N LEU A 38 -4.98 -13.07 -1.68
CA LEU A 38 -4.30 -13.34 -0.43
C LEU A 38 -5.30 -13.80 0.66
N PRO A 39 -4.87 -14.64 1.62
CA PRO A 39 -5.68 -14.89 2.79
C PRO A 39 -5.90 -13.60 3.60
N ASP A 40 -7.03 -13.53 4.32
CA ASP A 40 -7.52 -12.29 4.94
C ASP A 40 -6.54 -11.68 5.95
N ALA A 41 -5.88 -12.52 6.75
CA ALA A 41 -4.91 -12.05 7.75
C ALA A 41 -3.69 -11.41 7.09
N GLU A 42 -3.09 -12.09 6.11
CA GLU A 42 -1.95 -11.60 5.34
C GLU A 42 -2.29 -10.34 4.54
N ARG A 43 -3.46 -10.29 3.89
CA ARG A 43 -3.92 -9.10 3.18
C ARG A 43 -4.07 -7.91 4.13
N THR A 44 -4.72 -8.13 5.27
CA THR A 44 -4.92 -7.09 6.30
C THR A 44 -3.57 -6.61 6.84
N ALA A 45 -2.65 -7.52 7.14
CA ALA A 45 -1.31 -7.19 7.62
C ALA A 45 -0.54 -6.30 6.63
N VAL A 46 -0.54 -6.68 5.34
CA VAL A 46 0.14 -5.93 4.28
C VAL A 46 -0.48 -4.55 4.09
N MET A 47 -1.81 -4.44 4.06
CA MET A 47 -2.49 -3.16 3.91
C MET A 47 -2.26 -2.24 5.10
N ALA A 48 -2.41 -2.75 6.33
CA ALA A 48 -2.20 -1.97 7.55
C ALA A 48 -0.75 -1.51 7.71
N SER A 49 0.22 -2.41 7.46
CA SER A 49 1.64 -2.10 7.61
C SER A 49 2.17 -1.19 6.50
N ILE A 50 1.86 -1.49 5.24
CA ILE A 50 2.48 -0.84 4.07
C ILE A 50 1.52 0.15 3.42
N GLY A 51 0.31 -0.30 3.07
CA GLY A 51 -0.68 0.53 2.35
C GLY A 51 -1.09 1.78 3.13
N PHE A 52 -1.27 1.65 4.44
CA PHE A 52 -1.61 2.75 5.35
C PHE A 52 -0.41 3.28 6.13
N GLN A 53 0.81 2.80 5.82
CA GLN A 53 2.06 3.21 6.49
C GLN A 53 2.06 3.01 8.02
N GLY A 54 1.26 2.08 8.55
CA GLY A 54 1.18 1.80 9.98
C GLY A 54 2.35 0.96 10.54
N GLY A 55 3.17 0.37 9.67
CA GLY A 55 4.23 -0.54 10.07
C GLY A 55 3.72 -1.78 10.82
N SER A 56 4.63 -2.47 11.52
CA SER A 56 4.29 -3.66 12.31
C SER A 56 3.27 -3.37 13.41
N VAL A 57 3.27 -2.17 13.98
CA VAL A 57 2.30 -1.74 15.00
C VAL A 57 0.90 -1.62 14.41
N GLY A 58 0.75 -1.02 13.22
CA GLY A 58 -0.54 -0.92 12.54
C GLY A 58 -1.12 -2.30 12.21
N ALA A 59 -0.28 -3.23 11.72
CA ALA A 59 -0.69 -4.61 11.48
C ALA A 59 -1.10 -5.33 12.77
N ALA A 60 -0.36 -5.14 13.86
CA ALA A 60 -0.68 -5.73 15.16
C ALA A 60 -2.04 -5.25 15.69
N MET A 61 -2.32 -3.94 15.57
CA MET A 61 -3.60 -3.35 15.98
C MET A 61 -4.78 -3.92 15.19
N GLU A 62 -4.67 -4.03 13.86
CA GLU A 62 -5.76 -4.53 13.02
C GLU A 62 -6.01 -6.02 13.20
N LEU A 63 -4.96 -6.81 13.46
CA LEU A 63 -5.07 -8.26 13.63
C LEU A 63 -5.34 -8.70 15.07
N GLY A 64 -5.19 -7.80 16.05
CA GLY A 64 -5.26 -8.15 17.47
C GLY A 64 -4.15 -9.11 17.90
N LEU A 65 -2.95 -8.94 17.34
CA LEU A 65 -1.77 -9.78 17.59
C LEU A 65 -0.67 -8.99 18.30
N GLU A 66 0.33 -9.70 18.82
CA GLU A 66 1.59 -9.08 19.23
C GLU A 66 2.38 -8.58 18.00
N VAL A 67 3.22 -7.56 18.21
CA VAL A 67 3.95 -6.89 17.12
C VAL A 67 4.84 -7.85 16.32
N ASP A 68 5.51 -8.78 16.99
CA ASP A 68 6.40 -9.75 16.35
C ASP A 68 5.62 -10.78 15.49
N ASP A 69 4.45 -11.20 15.96
CA ASP A 69 3.58 -12.11 15.22
C ASP A 69 2.95 -11.39 14.01
N ALA A 70 2.53 -10.15 14.19
CA ALA A 70 2.02 -9.32 13.10
C ALA A 70 3.09 -9.03 12.03
N ASP A 71 4.35 -8.84 12.42
CA ASP A 71 5.48 -8.75 11.47
C ASP A 71 5.66 -10.06 10.69
N ALA A 72 5.58 -11.21 11.36
CA ALA A 72 5.66 -12.51 10.70
C ALA A 72 4.53 -12.71 9.67
N VAL A 73 3.29 -12.37 10.02
CA VAL A 73 2.14 -12.40 9.09
C VAL A 73 2.33 -11.42 7.93
N THR A 74 2.83 -10.22 8.20
CA THR A 74 3.14 -9.22 7.16
C THR A 74 4.19 -9.75 6.18
N ARG A 75 5.26 -10.36 6.69
CA ARG A 75 6.31 -10.97 5.85
C ARG A 75 5.77 -12.12 5.01
N ASN A 76 4.90 -12.97 5.57
CA ASN A 76 4.23 -14.03 4.82
C ASN A 76 3.37 -13.42 3.68
N GLY A 77 2.53 -12.43 4.00
CA GLY A 77 1.71 -11.75 3.00
C GLY A 77 2.53 -11.14 1.87
N LEU A 78 3.67 -10.52 2.17
CA LEU A 78 4.59 -10.00 1.15
C LEU A 78 5.23 -11.10 0.30
N GLN A 79 5.47 -12.29 0.84
CA GLN A 79 5.96 -13.44 0.07
C GLN A 79 4.89 -13.97 -0.88
N LEU A 80 3.65 -14.11 -0.40
CA LEU A 80 2.51 -14.52 -1.23
C LEU A 80 2.24 -13.51 -2.34
N LEU A 81 2.29 -12.21 -2.02
CA LEU A 81 2.10 -11.15 -3.00
C LEU A 81 3.20 -11.15 -4.08
N ARG A 82 4.46 -11.37 -3.69
CA ARG A 82 5.56 -11.53 -4.66
C ARG A 82 5.33 -12.74 -5.56
N ALA A 83 4.85 -13.86 -5.02
CA ALA A 83 4.55 -15.05 -5.82
C ALA A 83 3.39 -14.80 -6.80
N ALA A 84 2.34 -14.09 -6.36
CA ALA A 84 1.18 -13.74 -7.18
C ALA A 84 1.50 -12.76 -8.32
N LEU A 85 2.59 -12.01 -8.21
CA LEU A 85 3.08 -11.06 -9.21
C LEU A 85 4.35 -11.55 -9.93
N ALA A 86 4.73 -12.83 -9.75
CA ALA A 86 6.01 -13.35 -10.20
C ALA A 86 6.12 -13.45 -11.74
N ASP A 87 5.02 -13.38 -12.46
CA ASP A 87 4.96 -13.36 -13.93
C ASP A 87 5.18 -11.96 -14.51
N LEU A 88 5.40 -10.94 -13.67
CA LEU A 88 5.57 -9.54 -14.09
C LEU A 88 7.03 -9.07 -14.00
N ASP A 89 7.41 -8.22 -14.95
CA ASP A 89 8.61 -7.40 -14.84
C ASP A 89 8.39 -6.18 -13.92
N ALA A 90 9.44 -5.37 -13.73
CA ALA A 90 9.38 -4.17 -12.89
C ALA A 90 8.44 -3.07 -13.41
N HIS A 91 7.96 -3.19 -14.65
CA HIS A 91 7.03 -2.28 -15.31
C HIS A 91 5.61 -2.86 -15.40
N GLY A 92 5.39 -4.06 -14.85
CA GLY A 92 4.12 -4.75 -14.98
C GLY A 92 3.86 -5.28 -16.38
N ALA A 93 4.87 -5.51 -17.20
CA ALA A 93 4.72 -6.30 -18.41
C ALA A 93 4.90 -7.79 -18.05
N PRO A 94 4.24 -8.72 -18.78
CA PRO A 94 4.49 -10.14 -18.60
C PRO A 94 5.96 -10.48 -18.91
N LEU A 95 6.58 -11.32 -18.09
CA LEU A 95 7.88 -11.92 -18.38
C LEU A 95 7.72 -12.88 -19.56
N THR A 96 8.11 -12.43 -20.76
CA THR A 96 8.14 -13.24 -21.99
C THR A 96 9.20 -14.33 -21.96
#